data_AF-A0A7K3ES69-F1
#
_entry.id   AF-A0A7K3ES69-F1
#
_cell.length_a   1.000
_cell.length_b   1.000
_cell.length_c   1.000
_cell.angle_alpha   90.00
_cell.angle_beta   90.00
_cell.angle_gamma   90.00
#
_symmetry.space_group_name_H-M   'P 1'
#
loop_
_entity.id
_entity.type
_entity.pdbx_description
1 polymer ?
#
loop_
_entity_poly.entity_id
_entity_poly.type
_entity_poly.pdbx_seq_one_letter_code
_entity_poly.pdbx_strand_id
1 'polypeptide(L)'
;LADRPGAAAGGRRGAAPDLMELLPQWLATANARGFAAPPEALPALLDAARGRTDLRPAALRFAGSRALWLARLNPDWRFALRGTPGGGTVPPGPGDGDRVHRLWDEGLFAERVALLAALRARDPAGARELLASTWATERAEDRLMFLDSLRTRLAPADEPFLEQALADRSRNVRATAAELLSALPGSALAARMAARAVTCVSLDRSLGHAPDGAPVDARDDSRAHDDHALERAPAAPAPPAIAVEAPHECDAGMERDGVVAKPPGGRGERSWWLGQLVEAAPLATWPARLGGRGPGEIVALPVADGWRSELHAAWCRAAVRQRDGAWARALLGP
;
A
#
# COMPACT_ATOMS: atom_id res chain seq x y z
N LEU A 1 -5.15 2.21 18.85
CA LEU A 1 -4.98 3.69 18.80
C LEU A 1 -4.39 4.24 20.10
N ALA A 2 -4.86 3.82 21.28
CA ALA A 2 -4.32 4.30 22.56
C ALA A 2 -2.99 3.64 22.99
N ASP A 3 -2.71 2.40 22.59
CA ASP A 3 -1.41 1.78 22.83
C ASP A 3 -0.44 2.04 21.67
N ARG A 4 0.32 3.14 21.76
CA ARG A 4 1.68 3.11 21.23
C ARG A 4 2.52 2.31 22.23
N PRO A 5 3.06 1.13 21.89
CA PRO A 5 4.08 0.55 22.74
C PRO A 5 5.29 1.50 22.71
N GLY A 6 5.54 2.14 23.85
CA GLY A 6 6.81 2.81 24.11
C GLY A 6 7.96 1.82 23.86
N ALA A 7 9.10 2.36 23.42
CA ALA A 7 10.30 1.60 23.17
C ALA A 7 10.66 0.72 24.38
N ALA A 8 10.42 -0.59 24.26
CA ALA A 8 10.90 -1.58 25.22
C ALA A 8 11.20 -2.91 24.50
N ALA A 9 12.50 -3.20 24.51
CA ALA A 9 13.21 -4.48 24.52
C ALA A 9 12.71 -5.67 23.67
N GLY A 10 13.66 -6.21 22.91
CA GLY A 10 13.60 -7.42 22.09
C GLY A 10 12.73 -8.55 22.62
N GLY A 11 11.75 -8.94 21.80
CA GLY A 11 11.01 -10.17 21.92
C GLY A 11 10.37 -10.47 20.58
N ARG A 12 10.70 -11.64 20.00
CA ARG A 12 10.19 -12.13 18.71
C ARG A 12 8.66 -12.02 18.66
N ARG A 13 8.14 -11.04 17.93
CA ARG A 13 6.71 -10.96 17.61
C ARG A 13 6.46 -11.70 16.30
N GLY A 14 5.70 -12.78 16.39
CA GLY A 14 5.12 -13.45 15.23
C GLY A 14 4.21 -12.50 14.45
N ALA A 15 3.89 -12.91 13.22
CA ALA A 15 3.06 -12.20 12.24
C ALA A 15 1.61 -11.99 12.72
N ALA A 16 1.41 -11.10 13.70
CA ALA A 16 0.11 -10.53 13.98
C ALA A 16 -0.20 -9.52 12.88
N PRO A 17 -1.40 -9.55 12.27
CA PRO A 17 -1.79 -8.54 11.28
C PRO A 17 -1.66 -7.16 11.92
N ASP A 18 -1.12 -6.20 11.16
CA ASP A 18 -1.08 -4.81 11.63
C ASP A 18 -2.54 -4.33 11.74
N LEU A 19 -3.02 -4.21 12.98
CA LEU A 19 -4.39 -3.78 13.30
C LEU A 19 -4.71 -2.41 12.68
N MET A 20 -3.70 -1.61 12.34
CA MET A 20 -3.88 -0.34 11.64
C MET A 20 -4.33 -0.53 10.18
N GLU A 21 -4.03 -1.66 9.55
CA GLU A 21 -4.50 -1.97 8.19
C GLU A 21 -6.01 -2.28 8.16
N LEU A 22 -6.58 -2.78 9.26
CA LEU A 22 -8.01 -3.07 9.42
C LEU A 22 -8.84 -1.85 9.85
N LEU A 23 -8.19 -0.72 10.12
CA LEU A 23 -8.85 0.50 10.58
C LEU A 23 -9.94 1.03 9.61
N PRO A 24 -9.79 0.99 8.27
CA PRO A 24 -10.87 1.37 7.36
C PRO A 24 -12.14 0.53 7.55
N GLN A 25 -12.01 -0.79 7.62
CA GLN A 25 -13.11 -1.73 7.76
C GLN A 25 -13.78 -1.60 9.13
N TRP A 26 -12.97 -1.43 10.18
CA TRP A 26 -13.47 -1.17 11.53
C TRP A 26 -14.25 0.15 11.60
N LEU A 27 -13.73 1.24 11.04
CA LEU A 27 -14.42 2.54 11.01
C LEU A 27 -15.72 2.48 10.21
N ALA A 28 -15.73 1.80 9.07
CA ALA A 28 -16.95 1.58 8.29
C ALA A 28 -18.01 0.85 9.14
N THR A 29 -17.59 -0.19 9.85
CA THR A 29 -18.44 -1.00 10.72
C THR A 29 -18.97 -0.21 11.92
N ALA A 30 -18.12 0.58 12.58
CA ALA A 30 -18.47 1.39 13.74
C ALA A 30 -19.49 2.48 13.37
N ASN A 31 -19.28 3.14 12.23
CA ASN A 31 -20.23 4.11 11.69
C ASN A 31 -21.59 3.46 11.33
N ALA A 32 -21.58 2.29 10.70
CA ALA A 32 -22.80 1.58 10.33
C ALA A 32 -23.63 1.15 11.55
N ARG A 33 -22.96 0.83 12.67
CA ARG A 33 -23.61 0.47 13.95
C ARG A 33 -23.97 1.68 14.82
N GLY A 34 -23.68 2.90 14.38
CA GLY A 34 -23.98 4.12 15.14
C GLY A 34 -23.15 4.29 16.42
N PHE A 35 -21.97 3.68 16.50
CA PHE A 35 -21.08 3.88 17.65
C PHE A 35 -20.53 5.30 17.69
N ALA A 36 -20.25 5.78 18.90
CA ALA A 36 -19.64 7.08 19.15
C ALA A 36 -18.16 6.92 19.52
N ALA A 37 -17.30 7.79 18.98
CA ALA A 37 -15.90 7.83 19.35
C ALA A 37 -15.72 8.23 20.83
N PRO A 38 -14.94 7.46 21.63
CA PRO A 38 -14.51 7.89 22.95
C PRO A 38 -13.70 9.20 22.83
N PRO A 39 -13.96 10.24 23.64
CA PRO A 39 -13.29 11.54 23.54
C PRO A 39 -11.76 11.45 23.54
N GLU A 40 -11.21 10.58 24.37
CA GLU A 40 -9.78 10.32 24.53
C GLU A 40 -9.13 9.69 23.29
N ALA A 41 -9.91 9.01 22.43
CA ALA A 41 -9.41 8.41 21.21
C ALA A 41 -9.35 9.38 20.02
N LEU A 42 -9.97 10.56 20.13
CA LEU A 42 -10.09 11.53 19.04
C LEU A 42 -8.75 12.07 18.52
N PRO A 43 -7.76 12.46 19.36
CA PRO A 43 -6.47 12.92 18.87
C PRO A 43 -5.74 11.86 18.04
N ALA A 44 -5.69 10.61 18.53
CA ALA A 44 -5.04 9.50 17.82
C ALA A 44 -5.75 9.16 16.49
N LEU A 45 -7.08 9.26 16.46
CA LEU A 45 -7.86 9.08 15.24
C LEU A 45 -7.60 10.20 14.21
N LEU A 46 -7.52 11.46 14.67
CA LEU A 46 -7.19 12.60 13.80
C LEU A 46 -5.76 12.53 13.27
N ASP A 47 -4.80 12.09 14.07
CA ASP A 47 -3.42 11.87 13.64
C ASP A 47 -3.30 10.74 12.61
N ALA A 48 -4.03 9.63 12.82
CA ALA A 48 -4.11 8.56 11.83
C ALA A 48 -4.71 9.08 10.51
N ALA A 49 -5.81 9.83 10.58
CA ALA A 49 -6.46 10.41 9.40
C ALA A 49 -5.61 11.51 8.72
N ARG A 50 -4.75 12.20 9.47
CA ARG A 50 -3.79 13.16 8.90
C ARG A 50 -2.83 12.46 7.94
N GLY A 51 -2.26 11.33 8.37
CA GLY A 51 -1.29 10.54 7.60
C GLY A 51 -1.90 9.64 6.51
N ARG A 52 -3.20 9.36 6.59
CA ARG A 52 -3.92 8.45 5.68
C ARG A 52 -5.22 9.09 5.19
N THR A 53 -5.19 9.66 3.99
CA THR A 53 -6.33 10.42 3.43
C THR A 53 -7.57 9.54 3.25
N ASP A 54 -7.37 8.27 2.91
CA ASP A 54 -8.40 7.24 2.75
C ASP A 54 -9.27 7.06 4.01
N LEU A 55 -8.69 7.29 5.19
CA LEU A 55 -9.40 7.18 6.47
C LEU A 55 -10.24 8.42 6.81
N ARG A 56 -9.92 9.58 6.24
CA ARG A 56 -10.48 10.88 6.68
C ARG A 56 -12.01 10.91 6.67
N PRO A 57 -12.73 10.48 5.62
CA PRO A 57 -14.19 10.57 5.60
C PRO A 57 -14.84 9.73 6.71
N ALA A 58 -14.38 8.48 6.88
CA ALA A 58 -14.92 7.55 7.88
C ALA A 58 -14.51 7.95 9.31
N ALA A 59 -13.29 8.45 9.49
CA ALA A 59 -12.79 8.95 10.76
C ALA A 59 -13.54 10.20 11.22
N LEU A 60 -13.77 11.18 10.34
CA LEU A 60 -14.51 12.40 10.67
C LEU A 60 -15.98 12.11 10.97
N ARG A 61 -16.61 11.18 10.23
CA ARG A 61 -17.97 10.73 10.52
C ARG A 61 -18.06 10.11 11.92
N PHE A 62 -17.11 9.25 12.27
CA PHE A 62 -17.07 8.58 13.57
C PHE A 62 -16.76 9.55 14.72
N ALA A 63 -15.88 10.52 14.48
CA ALA A 63 -15.45 11.50 15.46
C ALA A 63 -16.47 12.63 15.71
N GLY A 64 -17.32 12.94 14.73
CA GLY A 64 -18.41 13.90 14.84
C GLY A 64 -17.97 15.34 15.16
N SER A 65 -18.84 16.09 15.83
CA SER A 65 -18.64 17.52 16.13
C SER A 65 -17.43 17.79 17.03
N ARG A 66 -17.02 16.84 17.87
CA ARG A 66 -15.85 16.98 18.76
C ARG A 66 -14.54 17.02 17.97
N ALA A 67 -14.41 16.29 16.87
CA ALA A 67 -13.25 16.41 15.99
C ALA A 67 -13.15 17.80 15.35
N LEU A 68 -14.28 18.41 14.99
CA LEU A 68 -14.30 19.76 14.43
C LEU A 68 -13.86 20.79 15.47
N TRP A 69 -14.33 20.64 16.71
CA TRP A 69 -13.90 21.49 17.80
C TRP A 69 -12.39 21.36 18.05
N LEU A 70 -11.87 20.12 18.16
CA LEU A 70 -10.43 19.86 18.31
C LEU A 70 -9.61 20.44 17.16
N ALA A 71 -10.09 20.31 15.91
CA ALA A 71 -9.39 20.78 14.73
C ALA A 71 -9.29 22.32 14.64
N ARG A 72 -10.14 23.08 15.35
CA ARG A 72 -9.98 24.54 15.47
C ARG A 72 -8.82 24.93 16.40
N LEU A 73 -8.43 24.03 17.30
CA LEU A 73 -7.38 24.25 18.30
C LEU A 73 -6.00 23.75 17.85
N ASN A 74 -5.93 22.90 16.82
CA ASN A 74 -4.69 22.32 16.33
C ASN A 74 -4.53 22.49 14.81
N PRO A 75 -3.53 23.26 14.32
CA PRO A 75 -3.27 23.45 12.90
C PRO A 75 -3.06 22.15 12.11
N ASP A 76 -2.50 21.11 12.72
CA ASP A 76 -2.23 19.81 12.07
C ASP A 76 -3.52 19.07 11.67
N TRP A 77 -4.66 19.43 12.26
CA TRP A 77 -5.95 18.80 12.02
C TRP A 77 -6.89 19.66 11.17
N ARG A 78 -6.42 20.75 10.56
CA ARG A 78 -7.24 21.65 9.71
C ARG A 78 -7.97 20.94 8.58
N PHE A 79 -7.47 19.79 8.11
CA PHE A 79 -8.16 18.96 7.12
C PHE A 79 -9.58 18.56 7.56
N ALA A 80 -9.83 18.40 8.88
CA ALA A 80 -11.15 18.06 9.43
C ALA A 80 -12.19 19.18 9.20
N LEU A 81 -11.73 20.44 9.22
CA LEU A 81 -12.56 21.61 8.96
C LEU A 81 -12.88 21.79 7.48
N ARG A 82 -12.03 21.26 6.59
CA ARG A 82 -12.25 21.28 5.14
C ARG A 82 -13.26 20.21 4.69
N GLY A 83 -13.34 19.10 5.42
CA GLY A 83 -14.22 17.96 5.12
C GLY A 83 -15.60 18.01 5.78
N THR A 84 -15.93 19.08 6.51
CA THR A 84 -17.24 19.18 7.17
C THR A 84 -18.31 19.51 6.13
N PRO A 85 -19.36 18.68 5.95
CA PRO A 85 -20.52 19.05 5.15
C PRO A 85 -21.26 20.18 5.88
N GLY A 86 -20.89 21.41 5.61
CA GLY A 86 -21.57 22.61 6.06
C GLY A 86 -22.40 23.16 4.91
N GLY A 87 -23.59 22.59 4.72
CA GLY A 87 -24.50 22.96 3.64
C GLY A 87 -25.03 21.69 2.99
N GLY A 88 -26.26 21.31 3.32
CA GLY A 88 -26.98 20.20 2.67
C GLY A 88 -27.36 20.55 1.23
N THR A 89 -26.37 20.87 0.39
CA THR A 89 -26.57 21.05 -1.03
C THR A 89 -26.79 19.67 -1.64
N VAL A 90 -28.03 19.39 -2.01
CA VAL A 90 -28.36 18.22 -2.82
C VAL A 90 -27.50 18.28 -4.08
N PRO A 91 -26.67 17.25 -4.35
CA PRO A 91 -25.83 17.24 -5.54
C PRO A 91 -26.69 17.44 -6.79
N PRO A 92 -26.22 18.19 -7.80
CA PRO A 92 -26.95 18.38 -9.05
C PRO A 92 -27.35 17.03 -9.67
N GLY A 93 -28.56 16.97 -10.23
CA GLY A 93 -29.07 15.76 -10.87
C GLY A 93 -28.37 15.47 -12.20
N PRO A 94 -28.61 14.29 -12.79
CA PRO A 94 -28.20 14.01 -14.16
C PRO A 94 -28.83 15.05 -15.12
N GLY A 95 -28.01 15.77 -15.89
CA GLY A 95 -28.47 16.82 -16.83
C GLY A 95 -28.32 18.26 -16.34
N ASP A 96 -27.98 18.50 -15.06
CA ASP A 96 -27.81 19.85 -14.50
C ASP A 96 -26.40 20.42 -14.74
N GLY A 97 -25.92 20.41 -15.99
CA GLY A 97 -24.55 20.83 -16.35
C GLY A 97 -24.17 22.22 -15.82
N ASP A 98 -25.02 23.22 -16.05
CA ASP A 98 -24.78 24.60 -15.58
C ASP A 98 -24.66 24.70 -14.06
N ARG A 99 -25.44 23.89 -13.32
CA ARG A 99 -25.37 23.86 -11.85
C ARG A 99 -24.11 23.17 -11.36
N VAL A 100 -23.64 22.15 -12.07
CA VAL A 100 -22.34 21.51 -11.81
C VAL A 100 -21.22 22.53 -11.95
N HIS A 101 -21.17 23.26 -13.08
CA HIS A 101 -20.15 24.28 -13.31
C HIS A 101 -20.22 25.41 -12.28
N ARG A 102 -21.40 26.01 -12.03
CA ARG A 102 -21.55 27.05 -11.00
C ARG A 102 -21.09 26.59 -9.63
N LEU A 103 -21.48 25.39 -9.18
CA LEU A 103 -21.07 24.89 -7.87
C LEU A 103 -19.58 24.54 -7.83
N TRP A 104 -18.99 24.15 -8.95
CA TRP A 104 -17.55 23.92 -9.03
C TRP A 104 -16.75 25.23 -8.95
N ASP A 105 -17.20 26.28 -9.64
CA ASP A 105 -16.50 27.56 -9.77
C ASP A 105 -16.72 28.47 -8.54
N GLU A 106 -17.94 28.50 -8.01
CA GLU A 106 -18.35 29.41 -6.94
C GLU A 106 -18.48 28.71 -5.57
N GLY A 107 -18.60 27.38 -5.57
CA GLY A 107 -18.89 26.61 -4.37
C GLY A 107 -17.73 26.59 -3.38
N LEU A 108 -18.09 26.44 -2.10
CA LEU A 108 -17.12 26.23 -1.04
C LEU A 108 -16.37 24.91 -1.29
N PHE A 109 -15.16 24.81 -0.76
CA PHE A 109 -14.33 23.62 -0.91
C PHE A 109 -15.05 22.31 -0.54
N ALA A 110 -15.80 22.29 0.58
CA ALA A 110 -16.56 21.11 1.00
C ALA A 110 -17.67 20.73 -0.01
N GLU A 111 -18.31 21.73 -0.64
CA GLU A 111 -19.32 21.52 -1.66
C GLU A 111 -18.69 20.97 -2.95
N ARG A 112 -17.52 21.47 -3.33
CA ARG A 112 -16.73 20.96 -4.47
C ARG A 112 -16.31 19.50 -4.27
N VAL A 113 -15.89 19.11 -3.06
CA VAL A 113 -15.59 17.71 -2.71
C VAL A 113 -16.85 16.85 -2.78
N ALA A 114 -17.97 17.31 -2.22
CA ALA A 114 -19.24 16.58 -2.28
C ALA A 114 -19.75 16.41 -3.73
N LEU A 115 -19.60 17.45 -4.56
CA LEU A 115 -19.91 17.42 -5.98
C LEU A 115 -19.05 16.39 -6.72
N LEU A 116 -17.73 16.42 -6.52
CA LEU A 116 -16.83 15.45 -7.14
C LEU A 116 -17.14 14.02 -6.69
N ALA A 117 -17.41 13.79 -5.41
CA ALA A 117 -17.81 12.47 -4.92
C ALA A 117 -19.11 11.99 -5.60
N ALA A 118 -20.10 12.88 -5.73
CA ALA A 118 -21.37 12.56 -6.40
C ALA A 118 -21.19 12.33 -7.91
N LEU A 119 -20.35 13.11 -8.59
CA LEU A 119 -20.02 12.93 -10.01
C LEU A 119 -19.25 11.61 -10.19
N ARG A 120 -18.23 11.33 -9.37
CA ARG A 120 -17.49 10.07 -9.40
C ARG A 120 -18.36 8.85 -9.20
N ALA A 121 -19.53 8.96 -8.57
CA ALA A 121 -20.50 7.86 -8.44
C ALA A 121 -21.39 7.64 -9.68
N ARG A 122 -21.65 8.66 -10.52
CA ARG A 122 -22.47 8.55 -11.75
C ARG A 122 -21.69 8.67 -13.07
N ASP A 123 -20.78 9.63 -13.17
CA ASP A 123 -19.96 9.95 -14.35
C ASP A 123 -18.48 10.18 -13.95
N PRO A 124 -17.62 9.13 -14.01
CA PRO A 124 -16.21 9.25 -13.67
C PRO A 124 -15.44 10.15 -14.65
N ALA A 125 -15.84 10.15 -15.93
CA ALA A 125 -15.14 10.89 -16.97
C ALA A 125 -15.35 12.38 -16.79
N GLY A 126 -16.59 12.83 -16.65
CA GLY A 126 -16.91 14.24 -16.40
C GLY A 126 -16.34 14.73 -15.07
N ALA A 127 -16.30 13.89 -14.02
CA ALA A 127 -15.64 14.24 -12.76
C ALA A 127 -14.13 14.50 -12.93
N ARG A 128 -13.45 13.67 -13.73
CA ARG A 128 -12.01 13.82 -14.02
C ARG A 128 -11.75 15.04 -14.89
N GLU A 129 -12.57 15.29 -15.91
CA GLU A 129 -12.47 16.47 -16.77
C GLU A 129 -12.68 17.76 -15.96
N LEU A 130 -13.69 17.79 -15.10
CA LEU A 130 -13.95 18.91 -14.20
C LEU A 130 -12.75 19.16 -13.27
N LEU A 131 -12.20 18.12 -12.64
CA LEU A 131 -11.02 18.25 -11.79
C LEU A 131 -9.78 18.73 -12.57
N ALA A 132 -9.54 18.18 -13.75
CA ALA A 132 -8.40 18.54 -14.59
C ALA A 132 -8.45 20.03 -15.00
N SER A 133 -9.65 20.58 -15.22
CA SER A 133 -9.83 21.97 -15.66
C SER A 133 -9.27 23.02 -14.70
N THR A 134 -9.26 22.76 -13.38
CA THR A 134 -8.75 23.71 -12.37
C THR A 134 -7.50 23.22 -11.65
N TRP A 135 -6.99 22.02 -11.97
CA TRP A 135 -5.90 21.37 -11.23
C TRP A 135 -4.66 22.26 -11.04
N ALA A 136 -4.27 23.01 -12.08
CA ALA A 136 -3.10 23.88 -12.03
C ALA A 136 -3.26 25.06 -11.05
N THR A 137 -4.49 25.54 -10.83
CA THR A 137 -4.78 26.68 -9.95
C THR A 137 -5.07 26.26 -8.51
N GLU A 138 -5.40 24.99 -8.26
CA GLU A 138 -5.67 24.49 -6.91
C GLU A 138 -4.44 24.50 -6.00
N ARG A 139 -4.68 24.74 -4.70
CA ARG A 139 -3.64 24.60 -3.68
C ARG A 139 -3.31 23.13 -3.43
N ALA A 140 -2.10 22.84 -2.96
CA ALA A 140 -1.65 21.46 -2.75
C ALA A 140 -2.54 20.64 -1.81
N GLU A 141 -3.08 21.26 -0.75
CA GLU A 141 -4.02 20.59 0.17
C GLU A 141 -5.36 20.26 -0.48
N ASP A 142 -5.86 21.14 -1.36
CA ASP A 142 -7.13 20.95 -2.07
C ASP A 142 -6.98 19.88 -3.14
N ARG A 143 -5.87 19.92 -3.89
CA ARG A 143 -5.47 18.85 -4.82
C ARG A 143 -5.45 17.48 -4.18
N LEU A 144 -4.85 17.36 -3.00
CA LEU A 144 -4.80 16.09 -2.26
C LEU A 144 -6.19 15.53 -1.96
N MET A 145 -7.11 16.40 -1.54
CA MET A 145 -8.48 15.99 -1.19
C MET A 145 -9.34 15.68 -2.43
N PHE A 146 -9.17 16.43 -3.52
CA PHE A 146 -9.84 16.10 -4.78
C PHE A 146 -9.30 14.80 -5.39
N LEU A 147 -7.98 14.58 -5.31
CA LEU A 147 -7.34 13.35 -5.76
C LEU A 147 -7.89 12.13 -4.99
N ASP A 148 -8.10 12.26 -3.68
CA ASP A 148 -8.70 11.20 -2.85
C ASP A 148 -10.11 10.80 -3.31
N SER A 149 -10.87 11.72 -3.92
CA SER A 149 -12.19 11.43 -4.48
C SER A 149 -12.15 10.44 -5.65
N LEU A 150 -11.00 10.30 -6.34
CA LEU A 150 -10.83 9.34 -7.43
C LEU A 150 -10.79 7.87 -6.97
N ARG A 151 -10.69 7.60 -5.67
CA ARG A 151 -10.82 6.23 -5.13
C ARG A 151 -12.17 5.59 -5.48
N THR A 152 -13.22 6.40 -5.60
CA THR A 152 -14.56 5.92 -5.95
C THR A 152 -14.64 5.64 -7.44
N ARG A 153 -14.83 4.36 -7.81
CA ARG A 153 -14.82 3.90 -9.21
C ARG A 153 -13.54 4.31 -9.96
N LEU A 154 -12.40 4.08 -9.31
CA LEU A 154 -11.09 4.20 -9.95
C LEU A 154 -11.00 3.25 -11.15
N ALA A 155 -10.55 3.75 -12.30
CA ALA A 155 -10.51 2.99 -13.55
C ALA A 155 -9.26 3.33 -14.38
N PRO A 156 -8.87 2.48 -15.36
CA PRO A 156 -7.71 2.75 -16.22
C PRO A 156 -7.76 4.10 -16.94
N ALA A 157 -8.95 4.61 -17.26
CA ALA A 157 -9.11 5.94 -17.85
C ALA A 157 -8.62 7.10 -16.96
N ASP A 158 -8.45 6.87 -15.65
CA ASP A 158 -7.91 7.86 -14.72
C ASP A 158 -6.37 7.98 -14.80
N GLU A 159 -5.70 6.99 -15.40
CA GLU A 159 -4.23 6.90 -15.43
C GLU A 159 -3.53 8.14 -16.01
N PRO A 160 -3.95 8.73 -17.16
CA PRO A 160 -3.28 9.90 -17.70
C PRO A 160 -3.27 11.10 -16.74
N PHE A 161 -4.39 11.31 -16.02
CA PHE A 161 -4.48 12.37 -15.02
C PHE A 161 -3.64 12.06 -13.78
N LEU A 162 -3.60 10.80 -13.34
CA LEU A 162 -2.80 10.39 -12.20
C LEU A 162 -1.29 10.45 -12.49
N GLU A 163 -0.84 10.11 -13.70
CA GLU A 163 0.56 10.30 -14.12
C GLU A 163 0.92 11.80 -14.16
N GLN A 164 0.00 12.68 -14.54
CA GLN A 164 0.20 14.13 -14.39
C GLN A 164 0.33 14.53 -12.90
N ALA A 165 -0.53 13.99 -12.02
CA ALA A 165 -0.48 14.25 -10.58
C ALA A 165 0.78 13.67 -9.90
N LEU A 166 1.39 12.63 -10.48
CA LEU A 166 2.66 12.06 -10.04
C LEU A 166 3.84 13.04 -10.23
N ALA A 167 3.70 14.03 -11.12
CA ALA A 167 4.66 15.12 -11.30
C ALA A 167 4.38 16.35 -10.42
N ASP A 168 3.42 16.29 -9.48
CA ASP A 168 3.07 17.44 -8.63
C ASP A 168 4.24 17.86 -7.71
N ARG A 169 4.39 19.16 -7.47
CA ARG A 169 5.38 19.71 -6.53
C ARG A 169 5.21 19.19 -5.10
N SER A 170 3.98 18.89 -4.68
CA SER A 170 3.66 18.41 -3.34
C SER A 170 3.94 16.92 -3.19
N ARG A 171 4.79 16.56 -2.24
CA ARG A 171 5.09 15.15 -1.90
C ARG A 171 3.84 14.34 -1.58
N ASN A 172 2.89 14.91 -0.84
CA ASN A 172 1.66 14.20 -0.47
C ASN A 172 0.76 13.93 -1.68
N VAL A 173 0.70 14.88 -2.62
CA VAL A 173 -0.07 14.69 -3.87
C VAL A 173 0.56 13.59 -4.71
N ARG A 174 1.89 13.59 -4.88
CA ARG A 174 2.60 12.52 -5.59
C ARG A 174 2.40 11.15 -4.94
N ALA A 175 2.50 11.08 -3.61
CA ALA A 175 2.30 9.83 -2.88
C ALA A 175 0.89 9.26 -3.09
N THR A 176 -0.15 10.09 -2.99
CA THR A 176 -1.53 9.65 -3.26
C THR A 176 -1.74 9.28 -4.73
N ALA A 177 -1.11 9.98 -5.68
CA ALA A 177 -1.19 9.63 -7.10
C ALA A 177 -0.54 8.26 -7.37
N ALA A 178 0.66 8.02 -6.85
CA ALA A 178 1.36 6.74 -6.92
C ALA A 178 0.53 5.61 -6.28
N GLU A 179 -0.11 5.90 -5.15
CA GLU A 179 -0.98 4.95 -4.45
C GLU A 179 -2.17 4.52 -5.32
N LEU A 180 -2.84 5.48 -5.97
CA LEU A 180 -3.97 5.22 -6.87
C LEU A 180 -3.51 4.48 -8.13
N LEU A 181 -2.38 4.87 -8.73
CA LEU A 181 -1.79 4.15 -9.86
C LEU A 181 -1.43 2.70 -9.51
N SER A 182 -0.89 2.47 -8.30
CA SER A 182 -0.58 1.12 -7.81
C SER A 182 -1.83 0.27 -7.56
N ALA A 183 -3.00 0.91 -7.37
CA ALA A 183 -4.28 0.21 -7.30
C ALA A 183 -4.86 -0.16 -8.68
N LEU A 184 -4.22 0.29 -9.77
CA LEU A 184 -4.52 -0.08 -11.15
C LEU A 184 -3.42 -1.04 -11.66
N PRO A 185 -3.64 -2.37 -11.64
CA PRO A 185 -2.60 -3.34 -12.00
C PRO A 185 -2.07 -3.21 -13.43
N GLY A 186 -2.85 -2.61 -14.33
CA GLY A 186 -2.46 -2.34 -15.71
C GLY A 186 -1.74 -1.01 -15.95
N SER A 187 -1.51 -0.20 -14.91
CA SER A 187 -0.87 1.11 -15.08
C SER A 187 0.63 1.00 -15.40
N ALA A 188 1.16 1.99 -16.09
CA ALA A 188 2.58 2.12 -16.37
C ALA A 188 3.41 2.16 -15.08
N LEU A 189 2.93 2.84 -14.03
CA LEU A 189 3.59 2.83 -12.72
C LEU A 189 3.65 1.43 -12.14
N ALA A 190 2.53 0.68 -12.15
CA ALA A 190 2.50 -0.68 -11.62
C ALA A 190 3.45 -1.60 -12.40
N ALA A 191 3.58 -1.43 -13.73
CA ALA A 191 4.56 -2.14 -14.54
C ALA A 191 6.02 -1.78 -14.17
N ARG A 192 6.32 -0.49 -13.91
CA ARG A 192 7.64 -0.06 -13.41
C ARG A 192 7.94 -0.61 -12.01
N MET A 193 6.94 -0.71 -11.14
CA MET A 193 7.08 -1.35 -9.82
C MET A 193 7.31 -2.85 -9.94
N ALA A 194 6.59 -3.53 -10.83
CA ALA A 194 6.80 -4.94 -11.14
C ALA A 194 8.25 -5.20 -11.59
N ALA A 195 8.73 -4.42 -12.56
CA ALA A 195 10.08 -4.54 -13.11
C ALA A 195 11.17 -4.41 -12.02
N ARG A 196 11.00 -3.49 -11.06
CA ARG A 196 11.92 -3.35 -9.91
C ARG A 196 11.74 -4.45 -8.87
N ALA A 197 10.51 -4.88 -8.60
CA ALA A 197 10.24 -5.88 -7.58
C ALA A 197 10.75 -7.28 -7.99
N VAL A 198 10.68 -7.62 -9.28
CA VAL A 198 11.20 -8.92 -9.77
C VAL A 198 12.71 -9.01 -9.76
N THR A 199 13.45 -7.90 -9.83
CA THR A 199 14.92 -7.95 -9.65
C THR A 199 15.28 -8.24 -8.19
N CYS A 200 14.43 -7.82 -7.25
CA CYS A 200 14.64 -8.06 -5.83
C CYS A 200 14.20 -9.44 -5.34
N VAL A 201 13.20 -10.06 -5.97
CA VAL A 201 12.62 -11.32 -5.49
C VAL A 201 12.76 -12.38 -6.57
N SER A 202 13.46 -13.47 -6.25
CA SER A 202 13.73 -14.56 -7.19
C SER A 202 13.42 -15.92 -6.56
N LEU A 203 13.20 -16.91 -7.43
CA LEU A 203 13.10 -18.30 -7.00
C LEU A 203 14.49 -18.93 -7.05
N ASP A 204 15.05 -19.23 -5.89
CA ASP A 204 16.30 -19.96 -5.78
C ASP A 204 16.01 -21.47 -5.74
N ARG A 205 16.61 -22.18 -6.70
CA ARG A 205 16.56 -23.64 -6.80
C ARG A 205 17.88 -24.29 -6.34
N SER A 206 18.88 -23.49 -5.99
CA SER A 206 20.25 -23.89 -5.67
C SER A 206 20.54 -24.03 -4.18
N LEU A 207 19.67 -23.53 -3.29
CA LEU A 207 19.76 -23.74 -1.83
C LEU A 207 19.64 -25.22 -1.39
N GLY A 208 19.70 -26.16 -2.33
CA GLY A 208 19.87 -27.59 -2.13
C GLY A 208 21.16 -28.21 -2.63
N HIS A 209 22.08 -27.44 -3.19
CA HIS A 209 23.40 -27.91 -3.53
C HIS A 209 24.41 -27.32 -2.53
N ALA A 210 24.82 -28.13 -1.56
CA ALA A 210 26.06 -27.83 -0.84
C ALA A 210 27.19 -27.67 -1.87
N PRO A 211 28.11 -26.71 -1.73
CA PRO A 211 29.21 -26.57 -2.68
C PRO A 211 30.04 -27.85 -2.68
N ASP A 212 30.01 -28.56 -3.81
CA ASP A 212 30.82 -29.74 -4.04
C ASP A 212 32.29 -29.33 -4.21
N GLY A 213 33.16 -29.99 -3.44
CA GLY A 213 34.61 -30.01 -3.67
C GLY A 213 35.43 -28.80 -3.22
N ALA A 214 35.85 -28.77 -1.96
CA ALA A 214 37.19 -28.28 -1.64
C ALA A 214 38.18 -29.44 -1.90
N PRO A 215 39.33 -29.21 -2.56
CA PRO A 215 40.28 -30.27 -2.85
C PRO A 215 40.96 -30.72 -1.55
N VAL A 216 40.75 -31.99 -1.20
CA VAL A 216 41.46 -32.67 -0.11
C VAL A 216 42.85 -33.01 -0.64
N ASP A 217 43.87 -32.30 -0.15
CA ASP A 217 45.26 -32.64 -0.40
C ASP A 217 45.55 -34.03 0.18
N ALA A 218 45.97 -34.93 -0.69
CA ALA A 218 46.36 -36.28 -0.36
C ALA A 218 47.69 -36.27 0.42
N ARG A 219 47.68 -36.95 1.58
CA ARG A 219 48.84 -37.66 2.13
C ARG A 219 48.37 -38.71 3.14
N ASP A 220 48.41 -39.95 2.65
CA ASP A 220 48.95 -41.16 3.29
C ASP A 220 48.56 -41.43 4.76
N ASP A 221 47.75 -42.47 4.99
CA ASP A 221 48.31 -43.68 5.58
C ASP A 221 47.33 -44.87 5.46
N SER A 222 47.92 -46.04 5.22
CA SER A 222 47.21 -47.32 5.03
C SER A 222 46.49 -47.78 6.29
N ARG A 223 45.26 -48.31 6.14
CA ARG A 223 44.75 -49.48 6.89
C ARG A 223 43.44 -49.99 6.28
N ALA A 224 43.47 -51.28 5.95
CA ALA A 224 42.32 -52.07 5.54
C ALA A 224 41.19 -52.01 6.57
N HIS A 225 39.95 -51.82 6.12
CA HIS A 225 38.73 -52.35 6.73
C HIS A 225 37.57 -52.29 5.72
N ASP A 226 37.12 -53.49 5.36
CA ASP A 226 35.81 -53.94 4.91
C ASP A 226 34.88 -53.03 4.07
N ASP A 227 34.53 -53.62 2.92
CA ASP A 227 33.36 -53.35 2.09
C ASP A 227 32.08 -53.11 2.91
N HIS A 228 31.56 -51.90 2.82
CA HIS A 228 30.16 -51.63 2.52
C HIS A 228 30.04 -50.20 1.97
N ALA A 229 30.31 -50.05 0.68
CA ALA A 229 29.93 -48.87 -0.07
C ALA A 229 28.40 -48.80 -0.17
N LEU A 230 27.77 -48.21 0.85
CA LEU A 230 26.43 -47.63 0.71
C LEU A 230 26.57 -46.47 -0.28
N GLU A 231 26.29 -46.73 -1.56
CA GLU A 231 25.99 -45.69 -2.53
C GLU A 231 24.95 -44.76 -1.91
N ARG A 232 25.43 -43.59 -1.49
CA ARG A 232 24.61 -42.54 -0.92
C ARG A 232 23.75 -42.04 -2.07
N ALA A 233 22.48 -42.45 -2.09
CA ALA A 233 21.50 -41.95 -3.06
C ALA A 233 21.62 -40.42 -3.14
N PRO A 234 21.61 -39.81 -4.34
CA PRO A 234 21.76 -38.37 -4.47
C PRO A 234 20.70 -37.70 -3.59
N ALA A 235 21.16 -36.83 -2.69
CA ALA A 235 20.27 -36.10 -1.79
C ALA A 235 19.17 -35.46 -2.63
N ALA A 236 17.90 -35.70 -2.26
CA ALA A 236 16.77 -35.10 -2.96
C ALA A 236 17.00 -33.58 -3.07
N PRO A 237 16.81 -32.97 -4.24
CA PRO A 237 17.06 -31.55 -4.42
C PRO A 237 16.24 -30.78 -3.38
N ALA A 238 16.87 -29.90 -2.63
CA ALA A 238 16.17 -29.16 -1.59
C ALA A 238 14.99 -28.38 -2.21
N PRO A 239 13.90 -28.21 -1.44
CA PRO A 239 12.74 -27.51 -1.95
C PRO A 239 13.13 -26.09 -2.38
N PRO A 240 12.55 -25.60 -3.49
CA PRO A 240 12.83 -24.24 -3.95
C PRO A 240 12.42 -23.23 -2.89
N ALA A 241 13.20 -22.16 -2.75
CA ALA A 241 12.98 -21.09 -1.79
C ALA A 241 12.97 -19.73 -2.49
N ILE A 242 12.38 -18.74 -1.85
CA ILE A 242 12.43 -17.36 -2.31
C ILE A 242 13.70 -16.72 -1.76
N ALA A 243 14.56 -16.26 -2.67
CA ALA A 243 15.69 -15.41 -2.35
C ALA A 243 15.32 -13.94 -2.56
N VAL A 244 15.86 -13.07 -1.71
CA VAL A 244 15.57 -11.64 -1.72
C VAL A 244 16.86 -10.83 -1.72
N GLU A 245 17.06 -10.06 -2.78
CA GLU A 245 18.09 -9.02 -2.87
C GLU A 245 17.41 -7.65 -2.81
N ALA A 246 17.31 -7.09 -1.60
CA ALA A 246 16.67 -5.79 -1.41
C ALA A 246 17.48 -4.65 -2.07
N PRO A 247 16.84 -3.56 -2.53
CA PRO A 247 17.54 -2.44 -3.15
C PRO A 247 18.66 -1.88 -2.25
N HIS A 248 19.80 -1.51 -2.84
CA HIS A 248 20.91 -0.87 -2.11
C HIS A 248 20.72 0.64 -1.93
N GLU A 249 19.88 1.26 -2.77
CA GLU A 249 19.56 2.68 -2.72
C GLU A 249 18.12 2.92 -3.19
N CYS A 250 17.60 4.11 -2.90
CA CYS A 250 16.37 4.63 -3.48
C CYS A 250 16.73 5.71 -4.50
N ASP A 251 16.71 5.36 -5.78
CA ASP A 251 17.07 6.29 -6.85
C ASP A 251 15.98 7.36 -7.12
N ALA A 252 16.33 8.39 -7.90
CA ALA A 252 15.40 9.47 -8.25
C ALA A 252 14.16 8.98 -9.03
N GLY A 253 14.27 7.89 -9.78
CA GLY A 253 13.15 7.28 -10.49
C GLY A 253 12.18 6.58 -9.55
N MET A 254 12.68 5.95 -8.48
CA MET A 254 11.90 5.37 -7.39
C MET A 254 11.15 6.48 -6.64
N GLU A 255 11.83 7.56 -6.27
CA GLU A 255 11.19 8.70 -5.60
C GLU A 255 10.12 9.37 -6.46
N ARG A 256 10.38 9.53 -7.77
CA ARG A 256 9.38 10.01 -8.73
C ARG A 256 8.15 9.10 -8.76
N ASP A 257 8.36 7.79 -8.74
CA ASP A 257 7.28 6.79 -8.75
C ASP A 257 6.62 6.60 -7.37
N GLY A 258 6.90 7.46 -6.40
CA GLY A 258 6.22 7.51 -5.11
C GLY A 258 6.86 6.67 -4.00
N VAL A 259 8.01 6.04 -4.26
CA VAL A 259 8.77 5.35 -3.20
C VAL A 259 9.35 6.40 -2.25
N VAL A 260 9.03 6.26 -0.97
CA VAL A 260 9.56 7.13 0.06
C VAL A 260 10.98 6.70 0.41
N ALA A 261 11.96 7.57 0.23
CA ALA A 261 13.36 7.27 0.56
C ALA A 261 13.59 7.04 2.06
N LYS A 262 13.09 7.95 2.92
CA LYS A 262 13.37 7.89 4.37
C LYS A 262 12.39 6.96 5.11
N PRO A 263 12.85 5.88 5.76
CA PRO A 263 11.99 4.99 6.53
C PRO A 263 11.45 5.65 7.81
N PRO A 264 10.33 5.14 8.36
CA PRO A 264 9.95 5.44 9.73
C PRO A 264 11.00 4.90 10.73
N GLY A 265 11.06 5.51 11.92
CA GLY A 265 12.04 5.13 12.94
C GLY A 265 11.96 3.64 13.32
N GLY A 266 13.12 2.99 13.45
CA GLY A 266 13.22 1.57 13.81
C GLY A 266 13.06 0.58 12.66
N ARG A 267 12.88 1.05 11.41
CA ARG A 267 12.86 0.20 10.20
C ARG A 267 14.13 0.40 9.37
N GLY A 268 14.74 -0.68 8.91
CA GLY A 268 15.90 -0.63 8.03
C GLY A 268 15.53 -0.15 6.62
N GLU A 269 16.39 0.65 6.01
CA GLU A 269 16.16 1.29 4.70
C GLU A 269 15.89 0.27 3.58
N ARG A 270 16.73 -0.77 3.46
CA ARG A 270 16.57 -1.83 2.45
C ARG A 270 15.21 -2.52 2.52
N SER A 271 14.78 -2.86 3.73
CA SER A 271 13.47 -3.48 3.99
C SER A 271 12.32 -2.53 3.69
N TRP A 272 12.48 -1.25 3.99
CA TRP A 272 11.50 -0.21 3.67
C TRP A 272 11.31 0.00 2.16
N TRP A 273 12.38 0.02 1.37
CA TRP A 273 12.28 0.15 -0.08
C TRP A 273 11.71 -1.11 -0.73
N LEU A 274 12.20 -2.29 -0.32
CA LEU A 274 11.66 -3.57 -0.79
C LEU A 274 10.16 -3.67 -0.55
N GLY A 275 9.70 -3.37 0.67
CA GLY A 275 8.29 -3.45 1.03
C GLY A 275 7.41 -2.57 0.14
N GLN A 276 7.85 -1.35 -0.18
CA GLN A 276 7.12 -0.43 -1.06
C GLN A 276 7.07 -0.94 -2.51
N LEU A 277 8.18 -1.46 -3.04
CA LEU A 277 8.22 -2.01 -4.40
C LEU A 277 7.31 -3.23 -4.56
N VAL A 278 7.36 -4.16 -3.59
CA VAL A 278 6.54 -5.38 -3.59
C VAL A 278 5.06 -5.05 -3.41
N GLU A 279 4.73 -4.09 -2.53
CA GLU A 279 3.35 -3.64 -2.32
C GLU A 279 2.75 -2.97 -3.56
N ALA A 280 3.56 -2.20 -4.30
CA ALA A 280 3.11 -1.46 -5.46
C ALA A 280 3.11 -2.30 -6.76
N ALA A 281 3.70 -3.50 -6.74
CA ALA A 281 3.69 -4.42 -7.88
C ALA A 281 2.34 -5.15 -8.02
N PRO A 282 1.82 -5.32 -9.25
CA PRO A 282 0.68 -6.19 -9.54
C PRO A 282 0.90 -7.59 -8.98
N LEU A 283 -0.08 -8.14 -8.26
CA LEU A 283 0.02 -9.48 -7.70
C LEU A 283 0.14 -10.58 -8.78
N ALA A 284 -0.37 -10.30 -9.99
CA ALA A 284 -0.22 -11.15 -11.17
C ALA A 284 1.24 -11.33 -11.64
N THR A 285 2.17 -10.50 -11.16
CA THR A 285 3.61 -10.61 -11.47
C THR A 285 4.23 -11.88 -10.86
N TRP A 286 3.76 -12.27 -9.67
CA TRP A 286 4.45 -13.28 -8.86
C TRP A 286 4.31 -14.72 -9.37
N PRO A 287 3.15 -15.19 -9.87
CA PRO A 287 3.04 -16.51 -10.49
C PRO A 287 4.10 -16.74 -11.58
N ALA A 288 4.22 -15.82 -12.53
CA ALA A 288 5.21 -15.93 -13.59
C ALA A 288 6.65 -15.90 -13.03
N ARG A 289 6.93 -15.00 -12.09
CA ARG A 289 8.27 -14.85 -11.48
C ARG A 289 8.68 -16.08 -10.65
N LEU A 290 7.74 -16.73 -9.99
CA LEU A 290 8.00 -17.80 -9.02
C LEU A 290 7.61 -19.19 -9.55
N GLY A 291 7.72 -19.39 -10.87
CA GLY A 291 7.67 -20.71 -11.49
C GLY A 291 6.27 -21.20 -11.86
N GLY A 292 5.34 -20.30 -12.17
CA GLY A 292 3.96 -20.62 -12.54
C GLY A 292 3.04 -20.97 -11.36
N ARG A 293 3.52 -20.75 -10.13
CA ARG A 293 2.83 -21.14 -8.90
C ARG A 293 1.59 -20.30 -8.61
N GLY A 294 0.57 -20.93 -8.04
CA GLY A 294 -0.59 -20.23 -7.50
C GLY A 294 -0.26 -19.45 -6.20
N PRO A 295 -1.13 -18.53 -5.75
CA PRO A 295 -0.88 -17.71 -4.56
C PRO A 295 -0.58 -18.53 -3.30
N GLY A 296 -1.34 -19.61 -3.05
CA GLY A 296 -1.12 -20.48 -1.89
C GLY A 296 0.23 -21.18 -1.90
N GLU A 297 0.67 -21.64 -3.07
CA GLU A 297 1.98 -22.27 -3.24
C GLU A 297 3.11 -21.26 -3.05
N ILE A 298 2.95 -20.02 -3.55
CA ILE A 298 3.94 -18.94 -3.37
C ILE A 298 4.09 -18.61 -1.88
N VAL A 299 2.98 -18.39 -1.18
CA VAL A 299 2.97 -18.05 0.26
C VAL A 299 3.56 -19.19 1.12
N ALA A 300 3.45 -20.43 0.66
CA ALA A 300 4.04 -21.60 1.32
C ALA A 300 5.55 -21.76 1.10
N LEU A 301 6.14 -21.10 0.10
CA LEU A 301 7.58 -21.20 -0.15
C LEU A 301 8.39 -20.70 1.06
N PRO A 302 9.48 -21.39 1.45
CA PRO A 302 10.46 -20.85 2.36
C PRO A 302 11.03 -19.54 1.81
N VAL A 303 11.32 -18.58 2.68
CA VAL A 303 11.97 -17.32 2.30
C VAL A 303 13.28 -17.21 3.06
N ALA A 304 14.37 -17.02 2.33
CA ALA A 304 15.72 -16.90 2.90
C ALA A 304 15.89 -15.64 3.75
N ASP A 305 16.94 -15.65 4.58
CA ASP A 305 17.50 -14.48 5.28
C ASP A 305 16.51 -13.63 6.10
N GLY A 306 15.43 -14.26 6.58
CA GLY A 306 14.44 -13.61 7.45
C GLY A 306 13.48 -12.65 6.74
N TRP A 307 13.46 -12.63 5.40
CA TRP A 307 12.62 -11.70 4.61
C TRP A 307 11.13 -12.04 4.58
N ARG A 308 10.73 -13.21 5.11
CA ARG A 308 9.35 -13.71 5.04
C ARG A 308 8.33 -12.69 5.54
N SER A 309 8.58 -12.07 6.70
CA SER A 309 7.64 -11.13 7.31
C SER A 309 7.42 -9.89 6.45
N GLU A 310 8.48 -9.32 5.88
CA GLU A 310 8.39 -8.12 5.04
C GLU A 310 7.67 -8.43 3.72
N LEU A 311 8.01 -9.53 3.04
CA LEU A 311 7.36 -9.95 1.80
C LEU A 311 5.86 -10.21 2.00
N HIS A 312 5.50 -10.98 3.03
CA HIS A 312 4.10 -11.30 3.30
C HIS A 312 3.31 -10.06 3.66
N ALA A 313 3.87 -9.15 4.48
CA ALA A 313 3.21 -7.89 4.79
C ALA A 313 2.99 -7.02 3.55
N ALA A 314 3.98 -6.95 2.64
CA ALA A 314 3.84 -6.23 1.39
C ALA A 314 2.78 -6.85 0.45
N TRP A 315 2.73 -8.18 0.33
CA TRP A 315 1.67 -8.86 -0.42
C TRP A 315 0.29 -8.71 0.21
N CYS A 316 0.17 -8.66 1.54
CA CYS A 316 -1.09 -8.37 2.22
C CYS A 316 -1.62 -6.98 1.82
N ARG A 317 -0.77 -5.96 1.87
CA ARG A 317 -1.13 -4.60 1.45
C ARG A 317 -1.49 -4.53 -0.03
N ALA A 318 -0.74 -5.22 -0.90
CA ALA A 318 -1.05 -5.34 -2.32
C ALA A 318 -2.42 -6.02 -2.56
N ALA A 319 -2.73 -7.10 -1.82
CA ALA A 319 -4.00 -7.82 -1.93
C ALA A 319 -5.19 -6.96 -1.52
N VAL A 320 -5.07 -6.18 -0.44
CA VAL A 320 -6.11 -5.22 -0.04
C VAL A 320 -6.29 -4.14 -1.10
N ARG A 321 -5.18 -3.57 -1.59
CA ARG A 321 -5.18 -2.50 -2.59
C ARG A 321 -5.82 -2.92 -3.91
N GLN A 322 -5.46 -4.11 -4.40
CA GLN A 322 -5.93 -4.66 -5.68
C GLN A 322 -7.25 -5.44 -5.54
N ARG A 323 -7.76 -5.61 -4.30
CA ARG A 323 -8.96 -6.41 -3.97
C ARG A 323 -8.86 -7.85 -4.47
N ASP A 324 -7.68 -8.45 -4.38
CA ASP A 324 -7.42 -9.81 -4.86
C ASP A 324 -7.79 -10.85 -3.78
N GLY A 325 -8.94 -11.50 -3.96
CA GLY A 325 -9.44 -12.48 -3.01
C GLY A 325 -8.64 -13.79 -2.96
N ALA A 326 -7.92 -14.15 -4.02
CA ALA A 326 -7.11 -15.38 -4.05
C ALA A 326 -5.85 -15.21 -3.20
N TRP A 327 -5.17 -14.07 -3.34
CA TRP A 327 -4.02 -13.70 -2.52
C TRP A 327 -4.40 -13.43 -1.07
N ALA A 328 -5.51 -12.72 -0.82
CA ALA A 328 -5.98 -12.49 0.55
C ALA A 328 -6.24 -13.80 1.29
N ARG A 329 -6.90 -14.78 0.64
CA ARG A 329 -7.14 -16.11 1.23
C ARG A 329 -5.83 -16.86 1.48
N ALA A 330 -4.90 -16.84 0.52
CA ALA A 330 -3.61 -17.50 0.68
C ALA A 330 -2.80 -16.94 1.87
N LEU A 331 -2.82 -15.63 2.07
CA LEU A 331 -2.05 -14.95 3.12
C LEU A 331 -2.66 -15.06 4.52
N LEU A 332 -3.99 -15.15 4.64
CA LEU A 332 -4.67 -15.33 5.92
C LEU A 332 -4.61 -16.78 6.44
N GLY A 333 -4.33 -17.74 5.55
CA GLY A 333 -4.43 -19.16 5.85
C GLY A 333 -5.86 -19.71 5.64
N PRO A 334 -6.01 -21.05 5.61
CA PRO A 334 -7.29 -21.72 5.47
C PRO A 334 -8.26 -21.48 6.63
#